data_AF-A0A397GYQ7-F1
#
_entry.id   AF-A0A397GYQ7-F1
#
_cell.length_a   1.000
_cell.length_b   1.000
_cell.length_c   1.000
_cell.angle_alpha   90.00
_cell.angle_beta   90.00
_cell.angle_gamma   90.00
#
_symmetry.space_group_name_H-M   'P 1'
#
loop_
_entity.id
_entity.type
_entity.pdbx_description
1 polymer ?
#
loop_
_entity_poly.entity_id
_entity_poly.type
_entity_poly.pdbx_seq_one_letter_code
_entity_poly.pdbx_strand_id
1 'polypeptide(L)'
;MPSQPALPPLLTPYVSSLPHSSLTVLSSVLDATGNWLVLRFLYAALSAPSNSDAVFGSDGVDGRKKRRVVLGLDLARLTDKGQFAFVDGLSELFYAPSATQRSPAPSSLPSAVTPRTVLPLRTPPGAVPGRAPQSLPRPSSTVPSTTSAESGRTKRLHFSGSGFGALDALENDIANVVEQLKTPKPGDEGEPEVLLVIDQPDMLLAATGPNKGIGATEMGEWVMGLQEHACATILTLSADSPLIHNASTSASQSATPLEMEHAAFAIASAHRAEMVMQLRSLETGAARDVSGVLRISKGGAWGRGEKTGAEGDWEEKEVLYFIQRDGGVRIFGRGE
;
A
#
# COMPACT_ATOMS: atom_id res chain seq x y z
N MET A 1 -25.41 8.23 -6.42
CA MET A 1 -24.38 7.92 -5.41
C MET A 1 -24.58 8.86 -4.24
N PRO A 2 -24.66 8.35 -3.00
CA PRO A 2 -24.69 9.19 -1.80
C PRO A 2 -23.37 9.97 -1.67
N SER A 3 -23.45 11.19 -1.15
CA SER A 3 -22.29 12.03 -0.88
C SER A 3 -21.69 11.63 0.47
N GLN A 4 -20.45 11.13 0.47
CA GLN A 4 -19.71 10.83 1.70
C GLN A 4 -19.62 12.11 2.57
N PRO A 5 -19.65 12.02 3.92
CA PRO A 5 -19.50 13.20 4.77
C PRO A 5 -18.13 13.86 4.60
N ALA A 6 -18.09 15.17 4.82
CA ALA A 6 -16.84 15.92 5.03
C ALA A 6 -15.96 15.26 6.10
N LEU A 7 -14.67 15.61 6.16
CA LEU A 7 -13.76 15.15 7.22
C LEU A 7 -14.47 15.28 8.58
N PRO A 8 -14.64 14.16 9.33
CA PRO A 8 -15.34 14.21 10.62
C PRO A 8 -14.63 15.22 11.53
N PRO A 9 -15.34 16.18 12.17
CA PRO A 9 -14.70 17.25 12.93
C PRO A 9 -13.75 16.76 14.03
N LEU A 10 -14.07 15.60 14.63
CA LEU A 10 -13.25 14.94 15.64
C LEU A 10 -11.93 14.34 15.09
N LEU A 11 -11.79 14.22 13.77
CA LEU A 11 -10.61 13.67 13.08
C LEU A 11 -9.80 14.75 12.37
N THR A 12 -10.43 15.83 11.89
CA THR A 12 -9.81 16.96 11.18
C THR A 12 -8.44 17.41 11.72
N PRO A 13 -8.25 17.70 13.03
CA PRO A 13 -6.95 18.19 13.52
C PRO A 13 -5.81 17.18 13.38
N TYR A 14 -6.11 15.88 13.28
CA TYR A 14 -5.11 14.81 13.21
C TYR A 14 -4.75 14.38 11.78
N VAL A 15 -5.51 14.84 10.77
CA VAL A 15 -5.33 14.42 9.36
C VAL A 15 -5.08 15.57 8.38
N SER A 16 -5.34 16.81 8.79
CA SER A 16 -5.22 18.00 7.93
C SER A 16 -3.89 18.74 8.07
N SER A 17 -3.12 18.48 9.13
CA SER A 17 -1.79 19.05 9.34
C SER A 17 -0.89 17.95 9.89
N LEU A 18 0.13 17.59 9.12
CA LEU A 18 1.18 16.64 9.48
C LEU A 18 2.50 17.42 9.48
N PRO A 19 3.31 17.37 10.56
CA PRO A 19 4.59 18.09 10.58
C PRO A 19 5.59 17.55 9.55
N HIS A 20 6.52 18.40 9.13
CA HIS A 20 7.63 18.01 8.25
C HIS A 20 8.49 16.89 8.88
N SER A 21 8.86 15.92 8.05
CA SER A 21 9.54 14.66 8.40
C SER A 21 8.78 13.78 9.42
N SER A 22 7.49 14.00 9.65
CA SER A 22 6.70 13.19 10.58
C SER A 22 6.43 11.77 10.07
N LEU A 23 6.35 10.84 11.03
CA LEU A 23 5.83 9.49 10.82
C LEU A 23 4.52 9.33 11.58
N THR A 24 3.45 8.98 10.87
CA THR A 24 2.18 8.54 11.46
C THR A 24 2.00 7.04 11.22
N VAL A 25 1.85 6.26 12.28
CA VAL A 25 1.60 4.82 12.19
C VAL A 25 0.11 4.54 12.36
N LEU A 26 -0.49 3.90 11.35
CA LEU A 26 -1.86 3.41 11.39
C LEU A 26 -1.82 1.89 11.63
N SER A 27 -2.11 1.48 12.86
CA SER A 27 -2.25 0.07 13.23
C SER A 27 -3.71 -0.37 13.07
N SER A 28 -3.91 -1.52 12.42
CA SER A 28 -5.23 -2.11 12.21
C SER A 28 -5.22 -3.61 12.46
N VAL A 29 -6.38 -4.16 12.79
CA VAL A 29 -6.60 -5.60 12.98
C VAL A 29 -7.58 -6.10 11.92
N LEU A 30 -7.63 -7.42 11.68
CA LEU A 30 -8.42 -8.03 10.61
C LEU A 30 -9.92 -7.67 10.66
N ASP A 31 -10.47 -7.41 11.84
CA ASP A 31 -11.87 -7.01 12.05
C ASP A 31 -12.09 -5.48 12.07
N ALA A 32 -11.03 -4.67 11.97
CA ALA A 32 -11.05 -3.20 12.04
C ALA A 32 -10.03 -2.55 11.08
N THR A 33 -10.30 -2.64 9.77
CA THR A 33 -9.37 -2.20 8.70
C THR A 33 -9.14 -0.69 8.60
N GLY A 34 -7.92 -0.29 8.22
CA GLY A 34 -7.47 1.12 8.15
C GLY A 34 -7.79 1.89 6.87
N ASN A 35 -8.24 1.24 5.80
CA ASN A 35 -8.33 1.83 4.46
C ASN A 35 -9.22 3.10 4.41
N TRP A 36 -10.27 3.14 5.22
CA TRP A 36 -11.17 4.30 5.30
C TRP A 36 -10.47 5.55 5.85
N LEU A 37 -9.48 5.37 6.71
CA LEU A 37 -8.71 6.42 7.39
C LEU A 37 -7.59 6.93 6.48
N VAL A 38 -6.90 6.04 5.76
CA VAL A 38 -5.99 6.39 4.66
C VAL A 38 -6.69 7.28 3.63
N LEU A 39 -7.93 6.96 3.24
CA LEU A 39 -8.74 7.79 2.35
C LEU A 39 -9.06 9.19 2.93
N ARG A 40 -9.04 9.38 4.27
CA ARG A 40 -9.21 10.71 4.88
C ARG A 40 -7.94 11.53 4.85
N PHE A 41 -6.77 10.93 5.03
CA PHE A 41 -5.49 11.61 4.80
C PHE A 41 -5.33 12.01 3.33
N LEU A 42 -5.58 11.08 2.38
CA LEU A 42 -5.54 11.38 0.95
C LEU A 42 -6.54 12.48 0.57
N TYR A 43 -7.76 12.44 1.11
CA TYR A 43 -8.74 13.51 0.91
C TYR A 43 -8.26 14.84 1.48
N ALA A 44 -7.66 14.87 2.68
CA ALA A 44 -7.17 16.10 3.30
C ALA A 44 -6.04 16.73 2.48
N ALA A 45 -5.00 15.95 2.16
CA ALA A 45 -3.85 16.40 1.38
C ALA A 45 -4.25 16.88 -0.03
N LEU A 46 -5.08 16.11 -0.75
CA LEU A 46 -5.47 16.42 -2.13
C LEU A 46 -6.64 17.41 -2.25
N SER A 47 -7.26 17.81 -1.13
CA SER A 47 -8.26 18.90 -1.07
C SER A 47 -7.72 20.18 -0.44
N ALA A 48 -6.50 20.18 0.09
CA ALA A 48 -5.85 21.38 0.57
C ALA A 48 -5.67 22.36 -0.61
N PRO A 49 -6.04 23.65 -0.46
CA PRO A 49 -5.64 24.65 -1.46
C PRO A 49 -4.11 24.79 -1.41
N SER A 50 -3.47 24.91 -2.58
CA SER A 50 -2.01 25.04 -2.73
C SER A 50 -1.38 26.31 -2.12
N ASN A 51 -2.12 27.05 -1.30
CA ASN A 51 -1.63 28.19 -0.55
C ASN A 51 -1.38 27.76 0.90
N SER A 52 -0.11 27.68 1.27
CA SER A 52 0.39 27.52 2.63
C SER A 52 0.13 28.78 3.47
N ASP A 53 -1.14 29.11 3.71
CA ASP A 53 -1.50 30.18 4.65
C ASP A 53 -2.89 29.93 5.28
N ALA A 54 -2.91 29.08 6.31
CA ALA A 54 -4.09 28.81 7.12
C ALA A 54 -3.70 28.40 8.56
N VAL A 55 -3.09 29.33 9.29
CA VAL A 55 -3.21 29.34 10.76
C VAL A 55 -4.71 29.32 11.07
N PHE A 56 -5.20 28.24 11.69
CA PHE A 56 -6.63 28.07 12.00
C PHE A 56 -7.06 28.93 13.20
N GLY A 57 -7.03 30.24 13.00
CA GLY A 57 -7.66 31.22 13.86
C GLY A 57 -9.19 31.16 13.75
N SER A 58 -9.85 31.28 14.89
CA SER A 58 -11.31 31.32 14.99
C SER A 58 -11.93 32.56 14.34
N ASP A 59 -13.18 32.38 13.87
CA ASP A 59 -14.23 33.37 13.60
C ASP A 59 -14.53 33.72 12.12
N GLY A 60 -15.81 33.99 11.82
CA GLY A 60 -16.29 34.38 10.49
C GLY A 60 -17.55 33.62 10.00
N VAL A 61 -18.71 34.26 10.15
CA VAL A 61 -20.03 33.72 9.77
C VAL A 61 -20.39 33.95 8.29
N ASP A 62 -21.22 33.02 7.77
CA ASP A 62 -22.01 33.06 6.52
C ASP A 62 -21.35 33.00 5.14
N GLY A 63 -22.00 32.22 4.24
CA GLY A 63 -21.65 32.15 2.82
C GLY A 63 -21.54 30.75 2.19
N ARG A 64 -21.84 29.66 2.91
CA ARG A 64 -21.75 28.28 2.39
C ARG A 64 -22.79 27.97 1.30
N LYS A 65 -22.49 28.38 0.06
CA LYS A 65 -23.05 27.78 -1.17
C LYS A 65 -22.84 26.26 -1.08
N LYS A 66 -23.93 25.49 -0.98
CA LYS A 66 -23.93 24.03 -0.78
C LYS A 66 -23.33 23.30 -2.00
N ARG A 67 -21.99 23.28 -2.11
CA ARG A 67 -21.27 22.36 -3.01
C ARG A 67 -21.37 20.95 -2.43
N ARG A 68 -22.27 20.14 -2.99
CA ARG A 68 -22.27 18.68 -2.78
C ARG A 68 -21.07 18.10 -3.52
N VAL A 69 -20.01 17.85 -2.76
CA VAL A 69 -18.82 17.14 -3.22
C VAL A 69 -19.05 15.67 -2.90
N VAL A 70 -19.23 14.85 -3.95
CA VAL A 70 -19.00 13.39 -3.90
C VAL A 70 -17.52 13.19 -3.54
N LEU A 71 -17.02 11.98 -3.27
CA LEU A 71 -15.58 11.73 -3.38
C LEU A 71 -15.16 11.81 -4.87
N GLY A 72 -15.29 12.99 -5.47
CA GLY A 72 -14.96 13.37 -6.85
C GLY A 72 -13.48 13.70 -6.99
N LEU A 73 -12.67 13.02 -6.19
CA LEU A 73 -11.23 13.00 -6.28
C LEU A 73 -10.90 12.07 -7.44
N ASP A 74 -11.00 12.61 -8.65
CA ASP A 74 -10.70 11.90 -9.88
C ASP A 74 -9.18 11.67 -9.92
N LEU A 75 -8.75 10.53 -9.36
CA LEU A 75 -7.34 10.16 -9.23
C LEU A 75 -6.66 10.12 -10.60
N ALA A 76 -7.36 9.73 -11.66
CA ALA A 76 -6.83 9.79 -13.02
C ALA A 76 -6.52 11.23 -13.45
N ARG A 77 -7.44 12.18 -13.20
CA ARG A 77 -7.15 13.61 -13.42
C ARG A 77 -6.04 14.15 -12.52
N LEU A 78 -5.92 13.69 -11.27
CA LEU A 78 -4.83 14.12 -10.40
C LEU A 78 -3.48 13.55 -10.85
N THR A 79 -3.45 12.32 -11.35
CA THR A 79 -2.29 11.72 -12.03
C THR A 79 -1.95 12.45 -13.33
N ASP A 80 -2.93 12.83 -14.15
CA ASP A 80 -2.70 13.66 -15.34
C ASP A 80 -2.18 15.05 -14.99
N LYS A 81 -2.64 15.61 -13.87
CA LYS A 81 -2.12 16.84 -13.26
C LYS A 81 -0.82 16.64 -12.50
N GLY A 82 -0.27 15.43 -12.37
CA GLY A 82 0.94 15.13 -11.58
C GLY A 82 0.84 15.53 -10.09
N GLN A 83 -0.36 15.52 -9.52
CA GLN A 83 -0.64 15.78 -8.10
C GLN A 83 -0.86 14.47 -7.31
N PHE A 84 -0.88 13.33 -8.00
CA PHE A 84 -1.03 12.00 -7.40
C PHE A 84 -0.28 10.96 -8.24
N ALA A 85 0.53 10.13 -7.59
CA ALA A 85 1.12 8.94 -8.20
C ALA A 85 0.69 7.71 -7.40
N PHE A 86 0.48 6.60 -8.11
CA PHE A 86 0.28 5.29 -7.51
C PHE A 86 1.43 4.37 -7.90
N VAL A 87 2.06 3.78 -6.89
CA VAL A 87 3.11 2.79 -7.01
C VAL A 87 2.52 1.42 -6.66
N ASP A 88 2.50 0.52 -7.63
CA ASP A 88 1.99 -0.84 -7.48
C ASP A 88 3.08 -1.75 -6.90
N GLY A 89 3.00 -1.96 -5.59
CA GLY A 89 3.88 -2.85 -4.83
C GLY A 89 3.42 -4.30 -4.77
N LEU A 90 2.41 -4.73 -5.55
CA LEU A 90 1.83 -6.07 -5.42
C LEU A 90 1.86 -6.89 -6.71
N SER A 91 1.41 -6.33 -7.84
CA SER A 91 1.10 -7.13 -9.04
C SER A 91 2.30 -7.86 -9.63
N GLU A 92 3.49 -7.26 -9.57
CA GLU A 92 4.72 -7.80 -10.15
C GLU A 92 5.90 -7.87 -9.15
N LEU A 93 5.64 -7.63 -7.85
CA LEU A 93 6.67 -7.52 -6.82
C LEU A 93 7.61 -8.75 -6.78
N PHE A 94 7.06 -9.95 -6.92
CA PHE A 94 7.85 -11.20 -6.96
C PHE A 94 7.91 -11.83 -8.36
N TYR A 95 7.46 -11.11 -9.39
CA TYR A 95 7.54 -11.57 -10.78
C TYR A 95 8.83 -11.07 -11.40
N ALA A 96 9.73 -11.99 -11.72
CA ALA A 96 10.86 -11.68 -12.59
C ALA A 96 10.31 -11.46 -14.01
N PRO A 97 10.45 -10.25 -14.61
CA PRO A 97 10.05 -10.05 -15.99
C PRO A 97 10.80 -11.06 -16.86
N SER A 98 10.05 -11.93 -17.52
CA SER A 98 10.61 -12.94 -18.40
C SER A 98 11.27 -12.22 -19.57
N ALA A 99 12.58 -12.01 -19.47
CA ALA A 99 13.37 -11.41 -20.54
C ALA A 99 13.10 -12.22 -21.81
N THR A 100 12.39 -11.62 -22.77
CA THR A 100 12.02 -12.29 -24.01
C THR A 100 13.31 -12.71 -24.70
N GLN A 101 13.66 -14.00 -24.57
CA GLN A 101 14.76 -14.58 -25.29
C GLN A 101 14.46 -14.40 -26.78
N ARG A 102 15.13 -13.42 -27.40
CA ARG A 102 15.19 -13.32 -28.85
C ARG A 102 15.88 -14.59 -29.31
N SER A 103 15.08 -15.57 -29.71
CA SER A 103 15.58 -16.82 -30.27
C SER A 103 16.60 -16.47 -31.37
N PRO A 104 17.86 -16.92 -31.28
CA PRO A 104 18.84 -16.60 -32.31
C PRO A 104 18.34 -17.17 -33.63
N ALA A 105 18.26 -16.32 -34.66
CA ALA A 105 17.80 -16.75 -35.97
C ALA A 105 18.70 -17.90 -36.48
N PRO A 106 18.12 -18.97 -37.07
CA PRO A 106 18.91 -20.09 -37.55
C PRO A 106 19.82 -19.63 -38.68
N SER A 107 21.13 -19.79 -38.50
CA SER A 107 22.14 -19.45 -39.50
C SER A 107 22.07 -20.42 -40.68
N SER A 108 21.85 -19.88 -41.88
CA SER A 108 21.80 -20.64 -43.12
C SER A 108 23.21 -21.03 -43.58
N LEU A 109 23.51 -22.33 -43.61
CA LEU A 109 24.69 -22.90 -44.29
C LEU A 109 24.27 -23.59 -45.61
N PRO A 110 25.03 -23.42 -46.71
CA PRO A 110 24.65 -23.99 -48.01
C PRO A 110 25.08 -25.45 -48.23
N SER A 111 24.24 -26.15 -48.99
CA SER A 111 24.25 -27.55 -49.47
C SER A 111 25.60 -28.23 -49.82
N ALA A 112 25.63 -29.58 -49.63
CA ALA A 112 26.06 -30.53 -50.69
C ALA A 112 25.71 -32.03 -50.43
N VAL A 113 24.88 -32.60 -51.33
CA VAL A 113 24.94 -33.98 -51.91
C VAL A 113 24.53 -35.23 -51.08
N THR A 114 23.80 -36.14 -51.74
CA THR A 114 23.27 -37.45 -51.27
C THR A 114 24.06 -38.64 -51.87
N PRO A 115 23.85 -39.90 -51.41
CA PRO A 115 23.03 -40.83 -52.22
C PRO A 115 22.13 -41.83 -51.44
N ARG A 116 21.39 -42.68 -52.19
CA ARG A 116 20.24 -43.54 -51.83
C ARG A 116 20.59 -44.99 -51.42
N THR A 117 19.72 -45.67 -50.63
CA THR A 117 19.22 -47.04 -50.93
C THR A 117 17.94 -47.51 -50.18
N VAL A 118 16.86 -47.79 -50.94
CA VAL A 118 15.88 -48.92 -50.91
C VAL A 118 15.08 -49.34 -49.63
N LEU A 119 13.78 -49.62 -49.83
CA LEU A 119 12.75 -50.17 -48.90
C LEU A 119 12.65 -51.72 -48.97
N PRO A 120 11.92 -52.40 -48.06
CA PRO A 120 10.56 -52.84 -48.44
C PRO A 120 9.48 -52.87 -47.34
N LEU A 121 8.23 -52.99 -47.82
CA LEU A 121 6.93 -52.93 -47.11
C LEU A 121 6.47 -54.30 -46.55
N ARG A 122 5.72 -54.34 -45.44
CA ARG A 122 4.80 -55.47 -45.11
C ARG A 122 3.72 -55.10 -44.06
N THR A 123 2.47 -55.52 -44.31
CA THR A 123 1.28 -55.51 -43.42
C THR A 123 0.36 -56.72 -43.80
N PRO A 124 -0.83 -56.92 -43.19
CA PRO A 124 -1.08 -57.58 -41.90
C PRO A 124 -1.85 -58.93 -42.04
N PRO A 125 -2.20 -59.65 -40.95
CA PRO A 125 -3.49 -59.46 -40.23
C PRO A 125 -3.39 -59.64 -38.69
N GLY A 126 -4.43 -59.50 -37.85
CA GLY A 126 -5.78 -58.95 -38.06
C GLY A 126 -6.91 -59.66 -37.28
N ALA A 127 -7.18 -59.29 -36.01
CA ALA A 127 -8.37 -59.70 -35.23
C ALA A 127 -8.74 -58.65 -34.14
N VAL A 128 -10.01 -58.62 -33.71
CA VAL A 128 -10.69 -57.59 -32.88
C VAL A 128 -11.44 -58.25 -31.69
N PRO A 129 -12.05 -57.51 -30.72
CA PRO A 129 -11.81 -56.13 -30.23
C PRO A 129 -11.70 -56.02 -28.68
N GLY A 130 -10.91 -55.08 -28.16
CA GLY A 130 -10.81 -54.76 -26.73
C GLY A 130 -11.18 -53.29 -26.42
N ARG A 131 -12.19 -53.06 -25.59
CA ARG A 131 -12.80 -51.75 -25.32
C ARG A 131 -11.95 -50.88 -24.37
N ALA A 132 -11.36 -49.79 -24.88
CA ALA A 132 -10.84 -48.69 -24.08
C ALA A 132 -11.12 -47.34 -24.79
N PRO A 133 -11.54 -46.27 -24.07
CA PRO A 133 -11.96 -45.02 -24.70
C PRO A 133 -10.77 -44.17 -25.17
N GLN A 134 -10.80 -43.74 -26.43
CA GLN A 134 -9.90 -42.70 -26.94
C GLN A 134 -10.41 -41.32 -26.54
N SER A 135 -9.53 -40.49 -25.96
CA SER A 135 -9.77 -39.06 -25.80
C SER A 135 -9.49 -38.35 -27.12
N LEU A 136 -10.52 -37.74 -27.71
CA LEU A 136 -10.36 -36.82 -28.84
C LEU A 136 -9.71 -35.51 -28.35
N PRO A 137 -8.74 -34.93 -29.08
CA PRO A 137 -8.24 -33.60 -28.76
C PRO A 137 -9.34 -32.56 -28.99
N ARG A 138 -9.82 -31.96 -27.89
CA ARG A 138 -10.77 -30.84 -27.95
C ARG A 138 -10.04 -29.61 -28.50
N PRO A 139 -10.61 -28.85 -29.46
CA PRO A 139 -9.98 -27.62 -29.92
C PRO A 139 -9.77 -26.67 -28.75
N SER A 140 -8.57 -26.12 -28.65
CA SER A 140 -8.21 -25.10 -27.67
C SER A 140 -9.16 -23.92 -27.81
N SER A 141 -9.94 -23.63 -26.76
CA SER A 141 -10.56 -22.31 -26.64
C SER A 141 -9.43 -21.31 -26.49
N THR A 142 -9.17 -20.56 -27.56
CA THR A 142 -8.43 -19.29 -27.50
C THR A 142 -9.17 -18.37 -26.55
N VAL A 143 -8.79 -18.43 -25.27
CA VAL A 143 -8.99 -17.29 -24.37
C VAL A 143 -8.23 -16.15 -25.05
N PRO A 144 -8.90 -15.06 -25.47
CA PRO A 144 -8.17 -13.94 -26.03
C PRO A 144 -7.24 -13.45 -24.93
N SER A 145 -5.93 -13.52 -25.19
CA SER A 145 -4.93 -12.83 -24.39
C SER A 145 -5.29 -11.35 -24.45
N THR A 146 -5.96 -10.85 -23.41
CA THR A 146 -6.09 -9.42 -23.19
C THR A 146 -4.71 -8.90 -22.80
N THR A 147 -3.87 -8.72 -23.83
CA THR A 147 -2.93 -7.61 -23.90
C THR A 147 -3.76 -6.32 -23.90
N SER A 148 -4.39 -6.03 -22.76
CA SER A 148 -4.83 -4.67 -22.45
C SER A 148 -3.56 -3.85 -22.43
N ALA A 149 -3.38 -3.04 -23.47
CA ALA A 149 -2.30 -2.07 -23.53
C ALA A 149 -2.28 -1.29 -22.23
N GLU A 150 -1.15 -1.30 -21.53
CA GLU A 150 -1.04 -0.59 -20.27
C GLU A 150 -1.26 0.89 -20.51
N SER A 151 -2.34 1.41 -19.91
CA SER A 151 -2.59 2.84 -19.86
C SER A 151 -1.56 3.46 -18.92
N GLY A 152 -0.39 3.78 -19.47
CA GLY A 152 0.82 4.04 -18.70
C GLY A 152 0.70 5.25 -17.76
N ARG A 153 1.07 5.03 -16.49
CA ARG A 153 1.59 6.02 -15.52
C ARG A 153 1.87 5.43 -14.13
N THR A 154 1.33 4.25 -13.81
CA THR A 154 1.62 3.55 -12.55
C THR A 154 2.98 2.84 -12.60
N LYS A 155 3.88 3.18 -11.68
CA LYS A 155 5.15 2.46 -11.49
C LYS A 155 4.85 1.12 -10.81
N ARG A 156 5.25 -0.01 -11.42
CA ARG A 156 5.29 -1.32 -10.75
C ARG A 156 6.65 -1.51 -10.09
N LEU A 157 6.64 -2.08 -8.88
CA LEU A 157 7.84 -2.46 -8.15
C LEU A 157 8.22 -3.92 -8.44
N HIS A 158 9.52 -4.20 -8.43
CA HIS A 158 10.06 -5.55 -8.56
C HIS A 158 11.12 -5.78 -7.48
N PHE A 159 10.89 -6.76 -6.61
CA PHE A 159 11.82 -7.16 -5.58
C PHE A 159 12.75 -8.27 -6.09
N SER A 160 14.02 -7.93 -6.32
CA SER A 160 15.07 -8.88 -6.70
C SER A 160 16.29 -8.74 -5.80
N GLY A 161 16.83 -9.86 -5.32
CA GLY A 161 17.98 -9.88 -4.41
C GLY A 161 17.59 -10.21 -2.96
N SER A 162 18.39 -9.68 -2.03
CA SER A 162 18.35 -9.94 -0.59
C SER A 162 19.00 -8.79 0.19
N GLY A 163 18.52 -8.52 1.41
CA GLY A 163 19.03 -7.47 2.29
C GLY A 163 18.82 -6.05 1.76
N PHE A 164 19.54 -5.10 2.36
CA PHE A 164 19.52 -3.67 2.00
C PHE A 164 19.53 -3.42 0.50
N GLY A 165 20.47 -3.99 -0.27
CA GLY A 165 20.56 -3.75 -1.72
C GLY A 165 19.30 -4.08 -2.54
N ALA A 166 18.38 -4.91 -2.04
CA ALA A 166 17.08 -5.13 -2.66
C ALA A 166 16.02 -4.10 -2.21
N LEU A 167 16.11 -3.59 -0.98
CA LEU A 167 15.29 -2.49 -0.47
C LEU A 167 15.74 -1.15 -1.08
N ASP A 168 17.04 -0.89 -1.17
CA ASP A 168 17.64 0.27 -1.84
C ASP A 168 17.11 0.40 -3.28
N ALA A 169 16.96 -0.72 -4.01
CA ALA A 169 16.40 -0.72 -5.36
C ALA A 169 14.92 -0.30 -5.38
N LEU A 170 14.11 -0.76 -4.42
CA LEU A 170 12.72 -0.32 -4.25
C LEU A 170 12.63 1.15 -3.81
N GLU A 171 13.52 1.58 -2.91
CA GLU A 171 13.62 2.95 -2.41
C GLU A 171 13.93 3.91 -3.54
N ASN A 172 14.97 3.65 -4.33
CA ASN A 172 15.30 4.43 -5.53
C ASN A 172 14.12 4.49 -6.51
N ASP A 173 13.41 3.38 -6.72
CA ASP A 173 12.24 3.33 -7.59
C ASP A 173 11.07 4.20 -7.09
N ILE A 174 10.85 4.28 -5.77
CA ILE A 174 9.82 5.13 -5.15
C ILE A 174 10.29 6.59 -5.11
N ALA A 175 11.53 6.86 -4.72
CA ALA A 175 12.15 8.18 -4.69
C ALA A 175 12.08 8.85 -6.07
N ASN A 176 12.39 8.12 -7.15
CA ASN A 176 12.24 8.61 -8.53
C ASN A 176 10.79 9.05 -8.86
N VAL A 177 9.77 8.44 -8.27
CA VAL A 177 8.35 8.83 -8.44
C VAL A 177 8.00 10.04 -7.57
N VAL A 178 8.54 10.11 -6.35
CA VAL A 178 8.38 11.26 -5.44
C VAL A 178 9.03 12.52 -6.03
N GLU A 179 10.25 12.43 -6.55
CA GLU A 179 10.93 13.55 -7.22
C GLU A 179 10.18 14.00 -8.49
N GLN A 180 9.56 13.09 -9.24
CA GLN A 180 8.67 13.46 -10.35
C GLN A 180 7.45 14.27 -9.88
N LEU A 181 6.88 13.97 -8.72
CA LEU A 181 5.80 14.78 -8.12
C LEU A 181 6.30 16.14 -7.61
N LYS A 182 7.55 16.23 -7.13
CA LYS A 182 8.18 17.49 -6.72
C LYS A 182 8.53 18.43 -7.87
N THR A 183 8.65 17.94 -9.11
CA THR A 183 9.04 18.82 -10.23
C THR A 183 8.04 19.99 -10.40
N PRO A 184 8.47 21.25 -10.19
CA PRO A 184 7.55 22.38 -10.14
C PRO A 184 6.99 22.66 -11.53
N LYS A 185 5.69 22.98 -11.60
CA LYS A 185 5.01 23.27 -12.86
C LYS A 185 5.01 24.76 -13.15
N PRO A 186 4.95 25.16 -14.45
CA PRO A 186 4.91 26.57 -14.81
C PRO A 186 3.62 27.22 -14.28
N GLY A 187 3.74 27.91 -13.14
CA GLY A 187 2.64 28.55 -12.41
C GLY A 187 2.56 28.22 -10.92
N ASP A 188 3.31 27.25 -10.40
CA ASP A 188 3.40 26.97 -8.96
C ASP A 188 4.50 27.83 -8.29
N GLU A 189 4.18 28.44 -7.15
CA GLU A 189 5.13 29.18 -6.30
C GLU A 189 5.64 28.27 -5.17
N GLY A 190 6.65 27.45 -5.46
CA GLY A 190 7.33 26.59 -4.49
C GLY A 190 7.50 25.13 -4.94
N GLU A 191 8.23 24.35 -4.13
CA GLU A 191 8.27 22.89 -4.29
C GLU A 191 7.04 22.28 -3.59
N PRO A 192 6.26 21.42 -4.27
CA PRO A 192 5.05 20.86 -3.69
C PRO A 192 5.39 19.79 -2.64
N GLU A 193 4.76 19.89 -1.48
CA GLU A 193 4.94 18.91 -0.39
C GLU A 193 4.28 17.57 -0.74
N VAL A 194 5.06 16.49 -0.64
CA VAL A 194 4.59 15.13 -0.92
C VAL A 194 4.26 14.40 0.38
N LEU A 195 3.01 13.97 0.53
CA LEU A 195 2.58 13.00 1.53
C LEU A 195 2.79 11.58 1.00
N LEU A 196 3.68 10.81 1.62
CA LEU A 196 3.88 9.40 1.30
C LEU A 196 2.94 8.51 2.13
N VAL A 197 2.29 7.54 1.49
CA VAL A 197 1.53 6.48 2.15
C VAL A 197 2.16 5.14 1.79
N ILE A 198 2.60 4.40 2.81
CA ILE A 198 3.15 3.05 2.67
C ILE A 198 2.08 2.06 3.17
N ASP A 199 1.48 1.33 2.23
CA ASP A 199 0.40 0.39 2.49
C ASP A 199 0.95 -1.03 2.75
N GLN A 200 0.73 -1.54 3.97
CA GLN A 200 1.09 -2.87 4.47
C GLN A 200 2.48 -3.43 4.06
N PRO A 201 3.60 -2.73 4.33
CA PRO A 201 4.94 -3.24 4.02
C PRO A 201 5.35 -4.43 4.90
N ASP A 202 4.62 -4.72 5.97
CA ASP A 202 4.68 -5.98 6.73
C ASP A 202 4.43 -7.22 5.85
N MET A 203 3.72 -7.08 4.72
CA MET A 203 3.63 -8.14 3.71
C MET A 203 5.00 -8.47 3.08
N LEU A 204 5.84 -7.46 2.82
CA LEU A 204 7.19 -7.68 2.27
C LEU A 204 8.06 -8.45 3.27
N LEU A 205 8.01 -8.07 4.55
CA LEU A 205 8.67 -8.75 5.66
C LEU A 205 8.24 -10.23 5.72
N ALA A 206 6.92 -10.50 5.67
CA ALA A 206 6.36 -11.86 5.69
C ALA A 206 6.73 -12.71 4.47
N ALA A 207 6.82 -12.10 3.28
CA ALA A 207 7.11 -12.81 2.02
C ALA A 207 8.60 -13.06 1.76
N THR A 208 9.50 -12.37 2.47
CA THR A 208 10.95 -12.43 2.24
C THR A 208 11.70 -13.05 3.42
N GLY A 209 11.46 -12.54 4.63
CA GLY A 209 11.95 -13.04 5.91
C GLY A 209 13.48 -13.20 6.02
N PRO A 210 13.94 -13.95 7.04
CA PRO A 210 15.37 -14.15 7.30
C PRO A 210 16.13 -14.78 6.12
N ASN A 211 15.48 -15.62 5.32
CA ASN A 211 16.07 -16.28 4.15
C ASN A 211 16.53 -15.30 3.06
N LYS A 212 15.93 -14.11 3.00
CA LYS A 212 16.35 -13.02 2.13
C LYS A 212 17.02 -11.87 2.89
N GLY A 213 17.34 -12.06 4.17
CA GLY A 213 17.98 -11.03 5.01
C GLY A 213 17.14 -9.77 5.16
N ILE A 214 15.80 -9.89 5.20
CA ILE A 214 14.88 -8.78 5.47
C ILE A 214 14.24 -9.04 6.83
N GLY A 215 14.62 -8.24 7.83
CA GLY A 215 14.05 -8.22 9.17
C GLY A 215 13.50 -6.84 9.55
N ALA A 216 13.16 -6.67 10.81
CA ALA A 216 12.62 -5.43 11.36
C ALA A 216 13.58 -4.23 11.21
N THR A 217 14.88 -4.49 11.33
CA THR A 217 15.92 -3.46 11.20
C THR A 217 15.98 -2.95 9.76
N GLU A 218 16.09 -3.85 8.79
CA GLU A 218 16.16 -3.51 7.36
C GLU A 218 14.90 -2.77 6.89
N MET A 219 13.71 -3.22 7.34
CA MET A 219 12.45 -2.55 7.06
C MET A 219 12.35 -1.16 7.73
N GLY A 220 12.91 -1.00 8.93
CA GLY A 220 12.95 0.28 9.66
C GLY A 220 13.87 1.31 9.02
N GLU A 221 15.02 0.89 8.51
CA GLU A 221 15.95 1.73 7.74
C GLU A 221 15.37 2.09 6.37
N TRP A 222 14.73 1.15 5.67
CA TRP A 222 14.07 1.43 4.39
C TRP A 222 12.91 2.44 4.51
N VAL A 223 12.09 2.32 5.56
CA VAL A 223 11.08 3.36 5.87
C VAL A 223 11.78 4.70 6.15
N MET A 224 12.94 4.72 6.80
CA MET A 224 13.69 5.96 7.05
C MET A 224 14.19 6.64 5.77
N GLY A 225 14.81 5.90 4.86
CA GLY A 225 15.26 6.46 3.57
C GLY A 225 14.08 7.04 2.78
N LEU A 226 12.96 6.32 2.73
CA LEU A 226 11.71 6.84 2.15
C LEU A 226 11.17 8.11 2.84
N GLN A 227 11.35 8.27 4.16
CA GLN A 227 10.97 9.50 4.87
C GLN A 227 11.80 10.72 4.44
N GLU A 228 13.07 10.55 4.07
CA GLU A 228 13.92 11.68 3.61
C GLU A 228 13.41 12.31 2.31
N HIS A 229 12.69 11.52 1.49
CA HIS A 229 12.09 12.01 0.25
C HIS A 229 10.73 12.69 0.41
N ALA A 230 10.03 12.54 1.54
CA ALA A 230 8.65 12.99 1.73
C ALA A 230 8.50 14.09 2.81
N CYS A 231 7.48 14.95 2.67
CA CYS A 231 7.14 15.93 3.70
C CYS A 231 6.61 15.23 4.96
N ALA A 232 5.71 14.26 4.79
CA ALA A 232 5.22 13.42 5.87
C ALA A 232 4.98 12.00 5.35
N THR A 233 5.07 11.00 6.25
CA THR A 233 4.86 9.59 5.91
C THR A 233 3.79 8.95 6.79
N ILE A 234 2.86 8.25 6.15
CA ILE A 234 1.85 7.41 6.79
C ILE A 234 2.21 5.95 6.53
N LEU A 235 2.45 5.20 7.60
CA LEU A 235 2.78 3.80 7.56
C LEU A 235 1.61 2.98 8.12
N THR A 236 1.02 2.11 7.31
CA THR A 236 -0.02 1.17 7.79
C THR A 236 0.62 -0.17 8.14
N LEU A 237 0.15 -0.82 9.21
CA LEU A 237 0.64 -2.13 9.66
C LEU A 237 -0.51 -2.98 10.21
N SER A 238 -0.43 -4.32 10.07
CA SER A 238 -1.24 -5.19 10.91
C SER A 238 -0.76 -5.16 12.37
N ALA A 239 -1.71 -5.13 13.29
CA ALA A 239 -1.52 -5.28 14.72
C ALA A 239 -2.36 -6.44 15.30
N ASP A 240 -2.66 -7.46 14.47
CA ASP A 240 -3.36 -8.66 14.91
C ASP A 240 -2.65 -9.33 16.10
N SER A 241 -3.42 -9.85 17.05
CA SER A 241 -2.90 -10.39 18.32
C SER A 241 -1.68 -11.33 18.17
N PRO A 242 -1.66 -12.36 17.30
CA PRO A 242 -0.49 -13.23 17.14
C PRO A 242 0.76 -12.53 16.59
N LEU A 243 0.63 -11.38 15.91
CA LEU A 243 1.74 -10.65 15.30
C LEU A 243 2.39 -9.62 16.24
N ILE A 244 1.72 -9.27 17.34
CA ILE A 244 2.19 -8.27 18.33
C ILE A 244 2.42 -8.91 19.71
N HIS A 245 1.51 -9.79 20.14
CA HIS A 245 1.56 -10.41 21.46
C HIS A 245 2.32 -11.74 21.42
N ASN A 246 3.62 -11.64 21.19
CA ASN A 246 4.59 -12.76 21.19
C ASN A 246 4.74 -13.46 22.57
N ALA A 247 4.01 -13.00 23.58
CA ALA A 247 3.93 -13.63 24.89
C ALA A 247 2.88 -14.75 24.88
N SER A 248 3.34 -16.00 25.01
CA SER A 248 2.52 -17.20 25.17
C SER A 248 1.47 -17.03 26.28
N THR A 249 0.21 -16.75 25.90
CA THR A 249 -0.94 -16.70 26.82
C THR A 249 -1.80 -17.96 26.79
N SER A 250 -1.59 -18.88 25.82
CA SER A 250 -2.46 -20.06 25.62
C SER A 250 -1.76 -21.38 25.27
N ALA A 251 -0.48 -21.39 24.89
CA ALA A 251 0.26 -22.63 24.60
C ALA A 251 1.77 -22.44 24.75
N SER A 252 2.48 -23.48 25.16
CA SER A 252 3.94 -23.50 25.40
C SER A 252 4.81 -23.44 24.13
N GLN A 253 4.43 -22.62 23.15
CA GLN A 253 5.18 -22.34 21.95
C GLN A 253 5.93 -21.02 22.09
N SER A 254 7.21 -21.02 21.73
CA SER A 254 7.97 -19.79 21.48
C SER A 254 7.42 -19.09 20.23
N ALA A 255 7.37 -17.76 20.25
CA ALA A 255 7.02 -16.97 19.07
C ALA A 255 7.90 -17.35 17.87
N THR A 256 7.30 -17.38 16.69
CA THR A 256 8.02 -17.67 15.44
C THR A 256 8.94 -16.50 15.06
N PRO A 257 9.97 -16.72 14.22
CA PRO A 257 10.81 -15.63 13.73
C PRO A 257 10.00 -14.52 13.03
N LEU A 258 8.92 -14.87 12.32
CA LEU A 258 8.06 -13.88 11.66
C LEU A 258 7.30 -13.03 12.69
N GLU A 259 6.72 -13.64 13.72
CA GLU A 259 6.05 -12.92 14.82
C GLU A 259 7.05 -12.02 15.58
N MET A 260 8.28 -12.49 15.79
CA MET A 260 9.35 -11.72 16.42
C MET A 260 9.74 -10.48 15.61
N GLU A 261 10.03 -10.65 14.32
CA GLU A 261 10.40 -9.55 13.43
C GLU A 261 9.22 -8.59 13.19
N HIS A 262 7.99 -9.10 13.03
CA HIS A 262 6.81 -8.24 12.85
C HIS A 262 6.55 -7.36 14.08
N ALA A 263 6.55 -7.95 15.27
CA ALA A 263 6.37 -7.19 16.51
C ALA A 263 7.51 -6.18 16.70
N ALA A 264 8.76 -6.56 16.43
CA ALA A 264 9.91 -5.68 16.50
C ALA A 264 9.77 -4.49 15.55
N PHE A 265 9.36 -4.73 14.29
CA PHE A 265 9.13 -3.68 13.30
C PHE A 265 8.00 -2.74 13.75
N ALA A 266 6.83 -3.28 14.10
CA ALA A 266 5.67 -2.47 14.50
C ALA A 266 5.93 -1.63 15.76
N ILE A 267 6.62 -2.19 16.76
CA ILE A 267 7.00 -1.47 17.98
C ILE A 267 8.05 -0.39 17.69
N ALA A 268 9.06 -0.70 16.85
CA ALA A 268 10.07 0.28 16.44
C ALA A 268 9.45 1.44 15.63
N SER A 269 8.54 1.14 14.71
CA SER A 269 7.76 2.15 13.98
C SER A 269 6.93 3.02 14.92
N ALA A 270 6.22 2.43 15.89
CA ALA A 270 5.44 3.19 16.88
C ALA A 270 6.33 4.07 17.80
N HIS A 271 7.54 3.61 18.14
CA HIS A 271 8.54 4.40 18.87
C HIS A 271 9.11 5.54 18.02
N ARG A 272 9.25 5.36 16.70
CA ARG A 272 9.67 6.42 15.76
C ARG A 272 8.54 7.35 15.34
N ALA A 273 7.28 6.97 15.55
CA ALA A 273 6.12 7.75 15.16
C ALA A 273 6.00 9.03 16.00
N GLU A 274 5.53 10.10 15.37
CA GLU A 274 5.01 11.28 16.07
C GLU A 274 3.56 11.01 16.53
N MET A 275 2.79 10.29 15.72
CA MET A 275 1.40 9.90 16.02
C MET A 275 1.16 8.42 15.74
N VAL A 276 0.50 7.74 16.67
CA VAL A 276 0.00 6.37 16.48
C VAL A 276 -1.52 6.39 16.51
N MET A 277 -2.14 5.98 15.40
CA MET A 277 -3.56 5.70 15.32
C MET A 277 -3.78 4.20 15.36
N GLN A 278 -4.61 3.72 16.28
CA GLN A 278 -4.91 2.30 16.47
C GLN A 278 -6.39 2.04 16.29
N LEU A 279 -6.72 1.17 15.35
CA LEU A 279 -8.06 0.65 15.11
C LEU A 279 -8.21 -0.70 15.81
N ARG A 280 -9.33 -0.85 16.52
CA ARG A 280 -9.70 -2.08 17.24
C ARG A 280 -11.20 -2.35 17.05
N SER A 281 -11.60 -3.62 17.07
CA SER A 281 -12.99 -3.98 17.28
C SER A 281 -13.49 -3.61 18.68
N LEU A 282 -14.80 -3.73 18.88
CA LEU A 282 -15.43 -3.55 20.18
C LEU A 282 -15.21 -4.80 21.05
N GLU A 283 -14.61 -4.63 22.22
CA GLU A 283 -14.40 -5.72 23.20
C GLU A 283 -15.72 -6.39 23.64
N THR A 284 -16.84 -5.66 23.56
CA THR A 284 -18.20 -6.14 23.85
C THR A 284 -18.86 -6.89 22.69
N GLY A 285 -18.18 -7.04 21.55
CA GLY A 285 -18.70 -7.65 20.33
C GLY A 285 -19.39 -6.66 19.38
N ALA A 286 -19.84 -7.17 18.23
CA ALA A 286 -20.34 -6.35 17.14
C ALA A 286 -21.65 -5.59 17.48
N ALA A 287 -21.64 -4.27 17.28
CA ALA A 287 -22.82 -3.41 17.40
C ALA A 287 -23.40 -3.07 16.01
N ARG A 288 -24.70 -2.74 15.95
CA ARG A 288 -25.37 -2.40 14.68
C ARG A 288 -24.94 -1.05 14.09
N ASP A 289 -24.57 -0.11 14.95
CA ASP A 289 -24.33 1.30 14.62
C ASP A 289 -22.91 1.77 14.97
N VAL A 290 -22.02 0.86 15.37
CA VAL A 290 -20.60 1.11 15.66
C VAL A 290 -19.78 -0.05 15.10
N SER A 291 -18.78 0.27 14.28
CA SER A 291 -17.88 -0.71 13.65
C SER A 291 -16.67 -1.03 14.51
N GLY A 292 -16.17 -0.06 15.27
CA GLY A 292 -14.99 -0.23 16.11
C GLY A 292 -14.60 1.03 16.88
N VAL A 293 -13.40 0.98 17.45
CA VAL A 293 -12.76 2.05 18.21
C VAL A 293 -11.53 2.53 17.44
N LEU A 294 -11.35 3.84 17.34
CA LEU A 294 -10.11 4.49 16.91
C LEU A 294 -9.50 5.20 18.12
N ARG A 295 -8.31 4.77 18.54
CA ARG A 295 -7.45 5.49 19.50
C ARG A 295 -6.40 6.28 18.71
N ILE A 296 -6.21 7.55 19.05
CA ILE A 296 -5.18 8.44 18.53
C ILE A 296 -4.30 8.82 19.71
N SER A 297 -3.01 8.51 19.64
CA SER A 297 -2.06 8.69 20.75
C SER A 297 -0.70 9.18 20.29
N LYS A 298 -0.01 9.91 21.17
CA LYS A 298 1.31 10.49 20.91
C LYS A 298 2.32 9.34 20.76
N GLY A 299 3.07 9.33 19.66
CA GLY A 299 4.07 8.30 19.38
C GLY A 299 5.38 8.56 20.13
N GLY A 300 6.33 7.62 20.05
CA GLY A 300 7.58 7.72 20.83
C GLY A 300 8.51 8.87 20.41
N ALA A 301 8.34 9.43 19.21
CA ALA A 301 9.07 10.61 18.74
C ALA A 301 8.31 11.94 18.98
N TRP A 302 7.11 11.91 19.56
CA TRP A 302 6.34 13.10 19.88
C TRP A 302 7.15 14.09 20.74
N GLY A 303 7.21 15.36 20.32
CA GLY A 303 7.93 16.41 21.05
C GLY A 303 9.46 16.32 20.98
N ARG A 304 10.03 15.46 20.13
CA ARG A 304 11.50 15.35 19.93
C ARG A 304 12.08 16.43 19.00
N GLY A 305 11.24 17.11 18.22
CA GLY A 305 11.64 18.21 17.35
C GLY A 305 11.73 19.55 18.08
N GLU A 306 12.67 20.40 17.67
CA GLU A 306 12.92 21.73 18.25
C GLU A 306 11.83 22.74 17.85
N LYS A 307 10.63 22.60 18.43
CA LYS A 307 9.54 23.59 18.30
C LYS A 307 9.49 24.50 19.53
N THR A 308 10.18 25.64 19.41
CA THR A 308 10.14 26.74 20.38
C THR A 308 8.80 27.48 20.34
N GLY A 309 7.78 26.89 20.97
CA GLY A 309 6.58 27.58 21.41
C GLY A 309 5.28 27.29 20.65
N ALA A 310 4.27 26.90 21.41
CA ALA A 310 2.84 27.18 21.20
C ALA A 310 2.07 26.61 19.98
N GLU A 311 2.68 25.94 19.00
CA GLU A 311 1.92 25.28 17.92
C GLU A 311 1.89 23.75 18.02
N GLY A 312 0.72 23.21 18.39
CA GLY A 312 0.38 21.80 18.13
C GLY A 312 0.06 20.91 19.34
N ASP A 313 -0.42 21.43 20.48
CA ASP A 313 -0.90 20.54 21.55
C ASP A 313 -2.27 19.93 21.22
N TRP A 314 -2.27 18.86 20.43
CA TRP A 314 -3.44 18.01 20.28
C TRP A 314 -3.52 16.98 21.41
N GLU A 315 -4.75 16.69 21.83
CA GLU A 315 -5.02 15.72 22.90
C GLU A 315 -5.15 14.31 22.35
N GLU A 316 -4.62 13.32 23.09
CA GLU A 316 -4.93 11.91 22.82
C GLU A 316 -6.44 11.69 22.88
N LYS A 317 -6.97 10.87 21.97
CA LYS A 317 -8.41 10.70 21.83
C LYS A 317 -8.78 9.27 21.56
N GLU A 318 -9.87 8.82 22.16
CA GLU A 318 -10.50 7.56 21.79
C GLU A 318 -11.94 7.81 21.35
N VAL A 319 -12.24 7.42 20.11
CA VAL A 319 -13.51 7.68 19.44
C VAL A 319 -14.10 6.38 18.91
N LEU A 320 -15.42 6.32 18.87
CA LEU A 320 -16.15 5.25 18.19
C LEU A 320 -16.28 5.64 16.71
N TYR A 321 -16.16 4.67 15.80
CA TYR A 321 -16.42 4.91 14.38
C TYR A 321 -17.43 3.91 13.81
N PHE A 322 -18.15 4.34 12.78
CA PHE A 322 -19.12 3.51 12.06
C PHE A 322 -18.97 3.68 10.55
N ILE A 323 -18.71 2.56 9.87
CA ILE A 323 -18.67 2.46 8.42
C ILE A 323 -20.07 2.11 7.92
N GLN A 324 -20.66 3.03 7.16
CA GLN A 324 -21.95 2.88 6.49
C GLN A 324 -21.81 2.01 5.23
N ARG A 325 -22.94 1.43 4.78
CA ARG A 325 -22.98 0.54 3.60
C ARG A 325 -22.57 1.20 2.28
N ASP A 326 -22.51 2.52 2.24
CA ASP A 326 -22.07 3.32 1.10
C ASP A 326 -20.61 3.78 1.21
N GLY A 327 -19.87 3.29 2.21
CA GLY A 327 -18.51 3.73 2.54
C GLY A 327 -18.44 5.03 3.33
N GLY A 328 -19.57 5.65 3.70
CA GLY A 328 -19.61 6.78 4.62
C GLY A 328 -19.01 6.40 5.98
N VAL A 329 -18.25 7.30 6.62
CA VAL A 329 -17.76 7.08 7.99
C VAL A 329 -18.31 8.17 8.90
N ARG A 330 -18.87 7.75 10.04
CA ARG A 330 -19.21 8.62 11.17
C ARG A 330 -18.24 8.33 12.32
N ILE A 331 -17.92 9.36 13.10
CA ILE A 331 -17.02 9.29 14.26
C ILE A 331 -17.72 10.01 15.43
N PHE A 332 -17.63 9.44 16.62
CA PHE A 332 -18.37 9.87 17.82
C PHE A 332 -17.45 9.85 19.05
N GLY A 333 -17.65 10.76 20.00
CA GLY A 333 -17.04 10.67 21.32
C GLY A 333 -17.60 9.49 22.12
N ARG A 334 -16.85 9.00 23.11
CA ARG A 334 -17.42 8.07 24.10
C ARG A 334 -18.29 8.86 25.09
N GLY A 335 -19.61 8.70 25.01
CA GLY A 335 -20.58 9.35 25.92
C GLY A 335 -21.37 10.51 25.33
N GLU A 336 -21.29 10.74 24.01
CA GLU A 336 -22.10 11.71 23.24
C GLU A 336 -23.09 11.00 22.29
#